data_AF-A0A8S9M178-F1
#
_entry.id   AF-A0A8S9M178-F1
#
_cell.length_a   1.000
_cell.length_b   1.000
_cell.length_c   1.000
_cell.angle_alpha   90.00
_cell.angle_beta   90.00
_cell.angle_gamma   90.00
#
_symmetry.space_group_name_H-M   'P 1'
#
loop_
_entity.id
_entity.type
_entity.pdbx_description
1 polymer ?
#
loop_
_entity_poly.entity_id
_entity_poly.type
_entity_poly.pdbx_seq_one_letter_code
_entity_poly.pdbx_strand_id
1 'polypeptide(L)'
;MPKIKTNRVKYPEGWELIEPTLRELDAKMRQAEMDEHDGKRKCEALWPIFKLSHQRSRYVYDLYYRRDEISKELYEFCLDQGYADRSLIAKWKKVSLLYLNFCSVCSPCILIRVLFVCCMYNPYIDLDFTLVFVTDKDLLLNYLLCELQSGYERLCCLRCIQPRDHNYGTTCVCRVPKHLREEKVVECVHCGCQGCASGD
;
A
#
# COMPACT_ATOMS: atom_id res chain seq x y z
N MET A 1 -2.39 16.17 -10.51
CA MET A 1 -3.15 16.55 -11.72
C MET A 1 -2.73 15.66 -12.88
N PRO A 2 -3.67 15.06 -13.62
CA PRO A 2 -3.33 14.32 -14.84
C PRO A 2 -2.68 15.26 -15.85
N LYS A 3 -1.71 14.76 -16.61
CA LYS A 3 -1.01 15.56 -17.63
C LYS A 3 -2.02 16.04 -18.68
N ILE A 4 -1.88 17.29 -19.14
CA ILE A 4 -2.74 17.85 -20.19
C ILE A 4 -2.63 16.96 -21.41
N LYS A 5 -3.74 16.34 -21.81
CA LYS A 5 -3.80 15.45 -22.97
C LYS A 5 -3.56 16.27 -24.23
N THR A 6 -2.51 15.93 -24.97
CA THR A 6 -2.30 16.46 -26.32
C THR A 6 -2.97 15.54 -27.34
N ASN A 7 -3.26 16.05 -28.54
CA ASN A 7 -3.95 15.32 -29.63
C ASN A 7 -3.17 14.10 -30.20
N ARG A 8 -2.08 13.69 -29.54
CA ARG A 8 -1.16 12.61 -29.99
C ARG A 8 -1.29 11.32 -29.18
N VAL A 9 -2.14 11.30 -28.16
CA VAL A 9 -2.24 10.16 -27.25
C VAL A 9 -3.14 9.08 -27.87
N LYS A 10 -2.55 7.91 -28.16
CA LYS A 10 -3.30 6.72 -28.59
C LYS A 10 -3.82 6.00 -27.36
N TYR A 11 -5.11 5.70 -27.34
CA TYR A 11 -5.75 4.95 -26.25
C TYR A 11 -5.63 3.45 -26.51
N PRO A 12 -5.28 2.63 -25.50
CA PRO A 12 -5.27 1.18 -25.61
C PRO A 12 -6.69 0.59 -25.53
N GLU A 13 -6.82 -0.70 -25.85
CA GLU A 13 -8.06 -1.46 -25.74
C GLU A 13 -8.62 -1.46 -24.30
N GLY A 14 -9.95 -1.35 -24.17
CA GLY A 14 -10.63 -1.35 -22.87
C GLY A 14 -10.70 0.01 -22.16
N TRP A 15 -10.14 1.08 -22.74
CA TRP A 15 -10.19 2.43 -22.15
C TRP A 15 -11.62 2.98 -22.01
N GLU A 16 -12.52 2.64 -22.92
CA GLU A 16 -13.91 3.15 -22.95
C GLU A 16 -14.70 2.81 -21.68
N LEU A 17 -14.42 1.67 -21.04
CA LEU A 17 -15.12 1.20 -19.84
C LEU A 17 -14.70 1.97 -18.58
N ILE A 18 -13.42 2.37 -18.50
CA ILE A 18 -12.85 3.04 -17.32
C ILE A 18 -12.90 4.56 -17.41
N GLU A 19 -13.02 5.11 -18.62
CA GLU A 19 -13.07 6.54 -18.85
C GLU A 19 -14.17 7.27 -18.06
N PRO A 20 -15.44 6.83 -18.04
CA PRO A 20 -16.50 7.57 -17.37
C PRO A 20 -16.24 7.69 -15.86
N THR A 21 -15.82 6.61 -15.21
CA THR A 21 -15.56 6.59 -13.76
C THR A 21 -14.34 7.44 -13.39
N LEU A 22 -13.26 7.38 -14.19
CA LEU A 22 -12.09 8.23 -13.96
C LEU A 22 -12.40 9.71 -14.17
N ARG A 23 -13.22 10.04 -15.16
CA ARG A 23 -13.66 11.42 -15.43
C ARG A 23 -14.51 11.97 -14.28
N GLU A 24 -15.39 11.16 -13.71
CA GLU A 24 -16.17 11.53 -12.53
C GLU A 24 -15.29 11.80 -11.32
N LEU A 25 -14.27 10.96 -11.07
CA LEU A 25 -13.33 11.15 -9.98
C LEU A 25 -12.47 12.41 -10.15
N ASP A 26 -12.02 12.69 -11.37
CA ASP A 26 -11.29 13.92 -11.68
C ASP A 26 -12.20 15.16 -11.58
N ALA A 27 -13.47 15.06 -11.96
CA ALA A 27 -14.44 16.14 -11.77
C ALA A 27 -14.65 16.43 -10.27
N LYS A 28 -14.78 15.39 -9.44
CA LYS A 28 -14.84 15.53 -7.97
C LYS A 28 -13.57 16.14 -7.39
N MET A 29 -12.41 15.81 -7.96
CA MET A 29 -11.14 16.41 -7.52
C MET A 29 -11.09 17.91 -7.81
N ARG A 30 -11.53 18.34 -8.99
CA ARG A 30 -11.66 19.77 -9.32
C ARG A 30 -12.68 20.47 -8.42
N GLN A 31 -13.81 19.83 -8.13
CA GLN A 31 -14.80 20.39 -7.21
C GLN A 31 -14.20 20.61 -5.81
N ALA A 32 -13.50 19.61 -5.27
CA ALA A 32 -12.84 19.71 -3.98
C ALA A 32 -11.72 20.76 -3.93
N GLU A 33 -11.08 21.07 -5.07
CA GLU A 33 -10.12 22.18 -5.18
C GLU A 33 -10.80 23.56 -5.20
N MET A 34 -12.04 23.65 -5.70
CA MET A 34 -12.81 24.90 -5.77
C MET A 34 -13.62 25.18 -4.50
N ASP A 35 -13.90 24.16 -3.69
CA ASP A 35 -14.71 24.30 -2.48
C ASP A 35 -14.08 25.30 -1.51
N GLU A 36 -14.91 26.23 -1.02
CA GLU A 36 -14.48 27.22 -0.04
C GLU A 36 -14.07 26.55 1.29
N HIS A 37 -13.01 27.07 1.89
CA HIS A 37 -12.40 26.53 3.10
C HIS A 37 -12.81 27.28 4.38
N ASP A 38 -13.85 28.09 4.34
CA ASP A 38 -14.26 28.91 5.49
C ASP A 38 -14.81 28.05 6.63
N GLY A 39 -14.20 28.22 7.81
CA GLY A 39 -14.53 27.49 9.05
C GLY A 39 -13.78 26.17 9.26
N LYS A 40 -13.00 25.69 8.29
CA LYS A 40 -12.20 24.45 8.42
C LYS A 40 -10.75 24.76 8.81
N ARG A 41 -10.10 23.80 9.49
CA ARG A 41 -8.64 23.88 9.70
C ARG A 41 -7.94 23.82 8.35
N LYS A 42 -6.80 24.50 8.20
CA LYS A 42 -5.98 24.46 6.97
C LYS A 42 -5.67 23.02 6.51
N CYS A 43 -5.45 22.12 7.46
CA CYS A 43 -5.22 20.70 7.20
C CYS A 43 -6.46 19.98 6.67
N GLU A 44 -7.64 20.29 7.21
CA GLU A 44 -8.91 19.66 6.84
C GLU A 44 -9.37 20.00 5.43
N ALA A 45 -9.04 21.20 4.95
CA ALA A 45 -9.34 21.60 3.57
C ALA A 45 -8.71 20.64 2.54
N LEU A 46 -7.56 20.02 2.87
CA LEU A 46 -6.85 19.11 1.97
C LEU A 46 -7.31 17.65 2.07
N TRP A 47 -8.04 17.27 3.13
CA TRP A 47 -8.44 15.88 3.34
C TRP A 47 -9.29 15.28 2.21
N PRO A 48 -10.29 16.00 1.64
CA PRO A 48 -11.06 15.51 0.50
C PRO A 48 -10.19 15.19 -0.71
N ILE A 49 -9.17 16.01 -0.98
CA ILE A 49 -8.23 15.82 -2.09
C ILE A 49 -7.45 14.52 -1.91
N PHE A 50 -6.90 14.28 -0.72
CA PHE A 50 -6.18 13.02 -0.44
C PHE A 50 -7.08 11.80 -0.52
N LYS A 51 -8.34 11.91 -0.03
CA LYS A 51 -9.32 10.83 -0.11
C LYS A 51 -9.67 10.48 -1.54
N LEU A 52 -9.88 11.47 -2.40
CA LEU A 52 -10.16 11.29 -3.82
C LEU A 52 -8.95 10.70 -4.57
N SER A 53 -7.73 11.18 -4.30
CA SER A 53 -6.51 10.63 -4.91
C SER A 53 -6.28 9.17 -4.55
N HIS A 54 -6.53 8.83 -3.27
CA HIS A 54 -6.47 7.44 -2.80
C HIS A 54 -7.54 6.58 -3.49
N GLN A 55 -8.80 7.04 -3.52
CA GLN A 55 -9.91 6.33 -4.15
C GLN A 55 -9.65 6.08 -5.63
N ARG A 56 -9.12 7.07 -6.35
CA ARG A 56 -8.75 6.98 -7.76
C ARG A 56 -7.66 5.93 -8.00
N SER A 57 -6.58 5.98 -7.20
CA SER A 57 -5.51 4.98 -7.30
C SER A 57 -5.99 3.57 -6.92
N ARG A 58 -6.90 3.47 -5.95
CA ARG A 58 -7.45 2.18 -5.50
C ARG A 58 -8.38 1.55 -6.54
N TYR A 59 -9.17 2.36 -7.24
CA TYR A 59 -10.01 1.90 -8.34
C TYR A 59 -9.17 1.22 -9.44
N VAL A 60 -8.10 1.87 -9.90
CA VAL A 60 -7.18 1.29 -10.89
C VAL A 60 -6.50 0.04 -10.36
N TYR A 61 -6.11 0.02 -9.08
CA TYR A 61 -5.51 -1.15 -8.45
C TYR A 61 -6.48 -2.35 -8.41
N ASP A 62 -7.73 -2.12 -8.04
CA ASP A 62 -8.73 -3.19 -7.90
C ASP A 62 -9.13 -3.79 -9.26
N LEU A 63 -9.23 -2.97 -10.31
CA LEU A 63 -9.53 -3.44 -11.66
C LEU A 63 -8.43 -4.35 -12.22
N TYR A 64 -7.16 -4.03 -11.93
CA TYR A 64 -6.03 -4.85 -12.36
C TYR A 64 -5.85 -6.07 -11.44
N TYR A 65 -5.62 -5.89 -10.14
CA TYR A 65 -5.23 -6.99 -9.25
C TYR A 65 -6.35 -7.90 -8.75
N ARG A 66 -7.61 -7.41 -8.68
CA ARG A 66 -8.73 -8.20 -8.15
C ARG A 66 -9.66 -8.71 -9.24
N ARG A 67 -9.91 -7.90 -10.27
CA ARG A 67 -10.87 -8.23 -11.34
C ARG A 67 -10.21 -8.64 -12.66
N ASP A 68 -8.94 -8.31 -12.88
CA ASP A 68 -8.19 -8.55 -14.13
C ASP A 68 -8.95 -8.08 -15.42
N GLU A 69 -9.78 -7.03 -15.31
CA GLU A 69 -10.56 -6.48 -16.45
C GLU A 69 -9.70 -5.61 -17.38
N ILE A 70 -8.48 -5.25 -16.95
CA ILE A 70 -7.59 -4.29 -17.60
C ILE A 70 -6.34 -5.02 -18.11
N SER A 71 -5.97 -4.78 -19.38
CA SER A 71 -4.70 -5.25 -19.92
C SER A 71 -3.50 -4.53 -19.28
N LYS A 72 -2.34 -5.19 -19.24
CA LYS A 72 -1.11 -4.60 -18.69
C LYS A 72 -0.74 -3.27 -19.35
N GLU A 73 -0.98 -3.14 -20.65
CA GLU A 73 -0.70 -1.91 -21.41
C GLU A 73 -1.56 -0.73 -20.94
N LEU A 74 -2.86 -0.98 -20.72
CA LEU A 74 -3.79 0.02 -20.21
C LEU A 74 -3.45 0.43 -18.77
N TYR A 75 -3.01 -0.52 -17.95
CA TYR A 75 -2.53 -0.25 -16.59
C TYR A 75 -1.27 0.64 -16.59
N GLU A 76 -0.27 0.31 -17.40
CA GLU A 76 0.95 1.12 -17.53
C GLU A 76 0.66 2.52 -18.07
N PHE A 77 -0.24 2.62 -19.05
CA PHE A 77 -0.74 3.90 -19.55
C PHE A 77 -1.37 4.77 -18.45
N CYS A 78 -2.20 4.16 -17.58
CA CYS A 78 -2.83 4.87 -16.48
C CYS A 78 -1.80 5.44 -15.48
N LEU A 79 -0.72 4.71 -15.22
CA LEU A 79 0.37 5.15 -14.36
C LEU A 79 1.17 6.30 -14.99
N ASP A 80 1.42 6.26 -16.29
CA ASP A 80 2.26 7.25 -16.98
C ASP A 80 1.55 8.60 -17.20
N GLN A 81 0.22 8.55 -17.38
CA GLN A 81 -0.64 9.75 -17.42
C GLN A 81 -0.89 10.35 -16.03
N GLY A 82 -0.62 9.61 -14.96
CA GLY A 82 -0.79 10.07 -13.58
C GLY A 82 -2.22 9.96 -13.05
N TYR A 83 -2.99 8.99 -13.54
CA TYR A 83 -4.29 8.64 -12.96
C TYR A 83 -4.13 7.91 -11.61
N ALA A 84 -3.06 7.13 -11.45
CA ALA A 84 -2.75 6.43 -10.22
C ALA A 84 -1.29 6.62 -9.78
N ASP A 85 -1.05 6.58 -8.48
CA ASP A 85 0.27 6.80 -7.88
C ASP A 85 1.10 5.50 -7.85
N ARG A 86 2.16 5.43 -8.66
CA ARG A 86 3.05 4.26 -8.78
C ARG A 86 3.69 3.88 -7.44
N SER A 87 4.13 4.89 -6.68
CA SER A 87 4.77 4.71 -5.37
C SER A 87 3.80 4.23 -4.29
N LEU A 88 2.54 4.70 -4.31
CA LEU A 88 1.51 4.24 -3.38
C LEU A 88 1.11 2.79 -3.67
N ILE A 89 0.89 2.45 -4.94
CA ILE A 89 0.58 1.09 -5.36
C ILE A 89 1.73 0.13 -5.03
N ALA A 90 2.99 0.55 -5.19
CA ALA A 90 4.14 -0.25 -4.79
C ALA A 90 4.14 -0.59 -3.28
N LYS A 91 3.60 0.29 -2.43
CA LYS A 91 3.43 0.00 -1.00
C LYS A 91 2.30 -0.99 -0.75
N TRP A 92 1.18 -0.88 -1.46
CA TRP A 92 0.07 -1.83 -1.34
C TRP A 92 0.46 -3.25 -1.77
N LYS A 93 1.35 -3.38 -2.75
CA LYS A 93 1.91 -4.69 -3.16
C LYS A 93 2.83 -5.30 -2.11
N LYS A 94 3.37 -4.52 -1.17
CA LYS A 94 4.19 -5.04 -0.06
C LYS A 94 3.28 -5.66 0.99
N VAL A 95 2.70 -6.79 0.61
CA VAL A 95 2.07 -7.75 1.50
C VAL A 95 3.12 -8.81 1.75
N SER A 96 3.52 -8.97 3.02
CA SER A 96 4.18 -10.18 3.52
C SER A 96 5.26 -10.78 2.62
N LEU A 97 6.37 -10.06 2.42
CA LEU A 97 7.64 -10.76 2.29
C LEU A 97 8.38 -10.56 3.61
N LEU A 98 8.16 -11.51 4.52
CA LEU A 98 9.17 -11.92 5.49
C LEU A 98 10.49 -12.04 4.73
N TYR A 99 11.25 -10.96 4.69
CA TYR A 99 12.67 -11.09 4.49
C TYR A 99 13.16 -11.81 5.74
N LEU A 100 13.44 -13.10 5.60
CA LEU A 100 14.58 -13.68 6.28
C LEU A 100 15.74 -12.71 6.03
N ASN A 101 15.98 -11.82 6.99
CA ASN A 101 17.17 -11.01 7.00
C ASN A 101 18.32 -12.01 7.15
N PHE A 102 18.94 -12.36 6.03
CA PHE A 102 20.22 -13.03 6.01
C PHE A 102 21.21 -12.06 6.66
N CYS A 103 21.50 -12.33 7.92
CA CYS A 103 22.52 -11.64 8.70
C CYS A 103 23.86 -11.80 7.97
N SER A 104 24.32 -10.74 7.29
CA SER A 104 25.58 -10.71 6.57
C SER A 104 26.80 -10.55 7.49
N VAL A 105 26.70 -10.88 8.78
CA VAL A 105 27.80 -10.74 9.76
C VAL A 105 28.35 -12.07 10.27
N CYS A 106 27.83 -13.23 9.84
CA CYS A 106 28.48 -14.52 10.13
C CYS A 106 28.92 -15.23 8.86
N SER A 107 30.16 -14.98 8.46
CA SER A 107 30.97 -15.98 7.75
C SER A 107 31.17 -17.21 8.65
N PRO A 108 31.54 -18.38 8.09
CA PRO A 108 30.67 -19.50 7.78
C PRO A 108 30.69 -20.56 8.89
N CYS A 109 29.59 -20.72 9.63
CA CYS A 109 29.31 -21.98 10.31
C CYS A 109 28.22 -22.70 9.51
N ILE A 110 28.68 -23.60 8.67
CA ILE A 110 27.92 -24.60 7.94
C ILE A 110 26.96 -25.28 8.92
N LEU A 111 25.65 -25.09 8.75
CA LEU A 111 24.67 -26.18 8.71
C LEU A 111 23.25 -25.62 8.42
N ILE A 112 22.77 -25.87 7.19
CA ILE A 112 21.42 -26.40 6.87
C ILE A 112 20.23 -25.48 7.22
N ARG A 113 19.59 -24.74 6.31
CA ARG A 113 18.87 -25.15 5.07
C ARG A 113 17.71 -26.14 5.28
N VAL A 114 16.77 -25.88 6.20
CA VAL A 114 15.40 -26.46 6.17
C VAL A 114 14.39 -25.52 6.85
N LEU A 115 13.63 -24.73 6.07
CA LEU A 115 12.22 -24.35 6.28
C LEU A 115 11.87 -23.21 5.29
N PHE A 116 11.98 -23.51 4.01
CA PHE A 116 11.44 -22.65 2.97
C PHE A 116 10.80 -23.59 1.97
N VAL A 117 9.51 -23.86 2.16
CA VAL A 117 8.48 -24.22 1.16
C VAL A 117 7.34 -24.90 1.92
N CYS A 118 6.34 -24.12 2.36
CA CYS A 118 4.99 -24.65 2.55
C CYS A 118 3.89 -23.57 2.45
N CYS A 119 4.11 -22.49 1.69
CA CYS A 119 3.03 -21.53 1.41
C CYS A 119 3.18 -20.83 0.06
N MET A 120 3.50 -21.60 -0.98
CA MET A 120 3.12 -21.21 -2.34
C MET A 120 2.21 -22.31 -2.88
N TYR A 121 0.90 -22.16 -2.63
CA TYR A 121 -0.06 -22.51 -3.66
C TYR A 121 -0.45 -21.21 -4.37
N ASN A 122 0.39 -20.84 -5.33
CA ASN A 122 -0.01 -20.32 -6.62
C ASN A 122 0.81 -21.14 -7.64
N PRO A 123 0.20 -21.80 -8.64
CA PRO A 123 0.76 -23.01 -9.23
C PRO A 123 1.77 -22.68 -10.32
N TYR A 124 3.06 -22.91 -10.05
CA TYR A 124 4.07 -23.29 -11.05
C TYR A 124 5.30 -23.85 -10.30
N ILE A 125 5.67 -25.10 -10.62
CA ILE A 125 6.94 -25.79 -10.32
C ILE A 125 6.90 -26.86 -9.20
N ASP A 126 7.10 -28.11 -9.64
CA ASP A 126 7.29 -29.36 -8.91
C ASP A 126 8.58 -29.44 -8.08
N LEU A 127 8.53 -30.08 -6.90
CA LEU A 127 9.39 -31.23 -6.46
C LEU A 127 9.47 -31.38 -4.93
N ASP A 128 8.86 -32.48 -4.47
CA ASP A 128 9.23 -33.45 -3.43
C ASP A 128 10.21 -33.15 -2.26
N PHE A 129 9.70 -33.50 -1.06
CA PHE A 129 10.26 -34.33 0.01
C PHE A 129 10.81 -33.76 1.35
N THR A 130 10.19 -34.32 2.41
CA THR A 130 10.66 -34.69 3.78
C THR A 130 10.72 -33.68 4.93
N LEU A 131 10.03 -34.08 6.01
CA LEU A 131 9.80 -33.42 7.29
C LEU A 131 10.83 -33.89 8.34
N VAL A 132 11.48 -32.99 9.08
CA VAL A 132 12.28 -33.34 10.28
C VAL A 132 11.96 -32.41 11.44
N PHE A 133 11.59 -33.00 12.57
CA PHE A 133 11.28 -32.36 13.86
C PHE A 133 12.57 -31.98 14.61
N VAL A 134 12.60 -30.80 15.25
CA VAL A 134 13.59 -30.47 16.28
C VAL A 134 12.90 -29.82 17.48
N THR A 135 13.16 -30.40 18.65
CA THR A 135 12.72 -29.98 19.98
C THR A 135 13.79 -29.13 20.65
N ASP A 136 13.50 -27.84 20.92
CA ASP A 136 14.02 -27.16 22.13
C ASP A 136 13.21 -25.88 22.41
N LYS A 137 12.71 -25.69 23.63
CA LYS A 137 11.59 -24.77 23.93
C LYS A 137 11.98 -23.38 24.42
N ASP A 138 13.24 -23.10 24.75
CA ASP A 138 13.56 -21.90 25.54
C ASP A 138 14.41 -20.82 24.82
N LEU A 139 14.87 -21.06 23.58
CA LEU A 139 15.56 -20.04 22.76
C LEU A 139 14.67 -19.36 21.70
N LEU A 140 13.46 -19.85 21.50
CA LEU A 140 12.52 -19.37 20.47
C LEU A 140 11.75 -18.11 20.88
N LEU A 141 11.72 -17.73 22.16
CA LEU A 141 10.86 -16.63 22.60
C LEU A 141 11.46 -15.22 22.36
N ASN A 142 12.79 -15.09 22.32
CA ASN A 142 13.46 -13.79 22.18
C ASN A 142 13.92 -13.45 20.76
N TYR A 143 14.04 -14.44 19.87
CA TYR A 143 14.29 -14.21 18.43
C TYR A 143 12.99 -14.08 17.61
N LEU A 144 11.84 -14.33 18.23
CA LEU A 144 10.52 -14.21 17.62
C LEU A 144 9.81 -12.90 18.00
N LEU A 145 10.54 -11.84 18.35
CA LEU A 145 10.08 -10.48 18.04
C LEU A 145 10.33 -10.25 16.55
N CYS A 146 9.68 -11.08 15.73
CA CYS A 146 9.39 -10.74 14.36
C CYS A 146 8.55 -9.48 14.46
N GLU A 147 9.14 -8.32 14.16
CA GLU A 147 8.36 -7.14 13.82
C GLU A 147 7.32 -7.60 12.81
N LEU A 148 6.07 -7.76 13.26
CA LEU A 148 4.94 -7.99 12.39
C LEU A 148 4.87 -6.72 11.57
N GLN A 149 5.59 -6.69 10.44
CA GLN A 149 5.61 -5.55 9.54
C GLN A 149 4.17 -5.35 9.14
N SER A 150 3.56 -4.33 9.76
CA SER A 150 2.16 -4.01 9.59
C SER A 150 1.93 -3.86 8.09
N GLY A 151 1.06 -4.71 7.53
CA GLY A 151 0.75 -4.66 6.11
C GLY A 151 0.44 -3.23 5.66
N TYR A 152 0.87 -2.88 4.46
CA TYR A 152 0.57 -1.56 3.87
C TYR A 152 -0.64 -1.62 2.94
N GLU A 153 -1.39 -2.73 2.91
CA GLU A 153 -2.54 -2.94 2.00
C GLU A 153 -3.60 -1.84 2.04
N ARG A 154 -3.82 -1.24 3.22
CA ARG A 154 -4.81 -0.18 3.45
C ARG A 154 -4.16 1.19 3.69
N LEU A 155 -2.92 1.38 3.24
CA LEU A 155 -2.19 2.63 3.45
C LEU A 155 -2.92 3.81 2.80
N CYS A 156 -3.23 4.82 3.60
CA CYS A 156 -3.95 6.03 3.17
C CYS A 156 -3.10 6.95 2.27
N CYS A 157 -1.87 7.26 2.68
CA CYS A 157 -1.04 8.28 2.04
C CYS A 157 0.46 8.00 2.20
N LEU A 158 1.30 8.46 1.26
CA LEU A 158 2.76 8.31 1.37
C LEU A 158 3.36 9.19 2.47
N ARG A 159 2.77 10.36 2.71
CA ARG A 159 3.21 11.30 3.76
C ARG A 159 3.12 10.67 5.16
N CYS A 160 2.16 9.78 5.35
CA CYS A 160 1.84 9.12 6.62
C CYS A 160 2.90 8.10 7.07
N ILE A 161 3.78 7.67 6.15
CA ILE A 161 4.86 6.70 6.40
C ILE A 161 6.24 7.34 6.31
N GLN A 162 6.32 8.59 5.88
CA GLN A 162 7.59 9.23 5.59
C GLN A 162 8.12 9.90 6.86
N PRO A 163 9.27 9.46 7.40
CA PRO A 163 9.80 10.00 8.66
C PRO A 163 10.18 11.48 8.54
N ARG A 164 10.42 11.98 7.32
CA ARG A 164 10.80 13.37 7.06
C ARG A 164 9.66 14.37 7.28
N ASP A 165 8.41 13.91 7.21
CA ASP A 165 7.22 14.77 7.35
C ASP A 165 6.77 14.90 8.82
N HIS A 166 7.52 14.30 9.75
CA HIS A 166 7.23 14.27 11.18
C HIS A 166 8.42 14.77 11.99
N ASN A 167 8.16 15.54 13.05
CA ASN A 167 9.21 16.18 13.86
C ASN A 167 10.18 15.18 14.53
N TYR A 168 9.70 13.98 14.86
CA TYR A 168 10.47 12.95 15.57
C TYR A 168 10.99 11.83 14.68
N GLY A 169 10.86 11.94 13.35
CA GLY A 169 11.31 10.87 12.45
C GLY A 169 10.51 9.57 12.55
N THR A 170 9.34 9.60 13.18
CA THR A 170 8.46 8.43 13.37
C THR A 170 7.38 8.36 12.29
N THR A 171 6.59 7.28 12.27
CA THR A 171 5.38 7.20 11.42
C THR A 171 4.20 7.94 12.03
N CYS A 172 3.20 8.27 11.21
CA CYS A 172 1.98 8.94 11.67
C CYS A 172 1.14 8.04 12.60
N VAL A 173 0.39 8.67 13.52
CA VAL A 173 -0.54 8.01 14.46
C VAL A 173 -1.56 7.09 13.78
N CYS A 174 -1.93 7.36 12.53
CA CYS A 174 -2.85 6.52 11.77
C CYS A 174 -2.35 5.10 11.52
N ARG A 175 -1.05 4.83 11.66
CA ARG A 175 -0.46 3.49 11.52
C ARG A 175 -0.51 2.66 12.80
N VAL A 176 -0.83 3.27 13.93
CA VAL A 176 -0.97 2.57 15.21
C VAL A 176 -2.32 1.84 15.21
N PRO A 177 -2.38 0.52 15.46
CA PRO A 177 -3.64 -0.22 15.44
C PRO A 177 -4.56 0.18 16.60
N LYS A 178 -5.88 0.08 16.42
CA LYS A 178 -6.90 0.63 17.36
C LYS A 178 -6.80 0.04 18.76
N HIS A 179 -6.42 -1.23 18.90
CA HIS A 179 -6.36 -1.93 20.18
C HIS A 179 -5.28 -1.39 21.12
N LEU A 180 -4.24 -0.72 20.59
CA LEU A 180 -3.18 -0.10 21.38
C LEU A 180 -3.45 1.37 21.70
N ARG A 181 -4.58 1.93 21.23
CA ARG A 181 -4.89 3.36 21.40
C ARG A 181 -5.77 3.58 22.62
N GLU A 182 -5.38 4.53 23.45
CA GLU A 182 -6.17 4.97 24.61
C GLU A 182 -7.42 5.77 24.19
N GLU A 183 -7.33 6.54 23.10
CA GLU A 183 -8.43 7.34 22.55
C GLU A 183 -9.07 6.70 21.31
N LYS A 184 -10.41 6.66 21.28
CA LYS A 184 -11.20 5.90 20.29
C LYS A 184 -11.31 6.56 18.91
N VAL A 185 -11.17 7.88 18.82
CA VAL A 185 -11.32 8.62 17.55
C VAL A 185 -10.04 9.39 17.28
N VAL A 186 -9.27 8.93 16.30
CA VAL A 186 -8.03 9.59 15.85
C VAL A 186 -8.25 10.10 14.45
N GLU A 187 -7.82 11.34 14.17
CA GLU A 187 -7.82 11.93 12.84
C GLU A 187 -6.40 12.30 12.44
N CYS A 188 -5.93 11.76 11.32
CA CYS A 188 -4.63 12.13 10.78
C CYS A 188 -4.62 13.59 10.31
N VAL A 189 -3.65 14.38 10.78
CA VAL A 189 -3.48 15.77 10.35
C VAL A 189 -3.28 15.88 8.83
N HIS A 190 -2.60 14.91 8.19
CA HIS A 190 -2.30 14.99 6.76
C HIS A 190 -3.45 14.61 5.84
N CYS A 191 -4.18 13.54 6.15
CA CYS A 191 -5.17 12.95 5.24
C CYS A 191 -6.55 12.70 5.87
N GLY A 192 -6.73 12.99 7.17
CA GLY A 192 -7.99 12.80 7.87
C GLY A 192 -8.41 11.34 8.03
N CYS A 193 -7.51 10.36 7.86
CA CYS A 193 -7.88 8.96 8.04
C CYS A 193 -8.01 8.59 9.53
N GLN A 194 -8.89 7.62 9.81
CA GLN A 194 -9.22 7.14 11.16
C GLN A 194 -8.47 5.85 11.57
N GLY A 195 -7.39 5.54 10.85
CA GLY A 195 -6.62 4.31 10.97
C GLY A 195 -6.36 3.70 9.59
N CYS A 196 -5.10 3.40 9.32
CA CYS A 196 -4.64 2.76 8.08
C CYS A 196 -3.73 1.55 8.35
N ALA A 197 -3.77 1.04 9.59
CA ALA A 197 -3.16 -0.24 9.93
C ALA A 197 -3.96 -1.37 9.26
N SER A 198 -3.27 -2.33 8.63
CA SER A 198 -3.91 -3.46 7.95
C SER A 198 -4.56 -4.49 8.89
N GLY A 199 -4.38 -4.37 10.22
CA GLY A 199 -4.94 -5.28 11.23
C GLY A 199 -6.13 -4.70 12.02
N ASP A 200 -6.66 -3.56 11.60
CA ASP A 200 -7.84 -2.89 12.20
C ASP A 200 -9.15 -3.20 11.47
#